data_AF-A0A1I7IXG8-F1
#
_entry.id   AF-A0A1I7IXG8-F1
#
_cell.length_a   1.000
_cell.length_b   1.000
_cell.length_c   1.000
_cell.angle_alpha   90.00
_cell.angle_beta   90.00
_cell.angle_gamma   90.00
#
_symmetry.space_group_name_H-M   'P 1'
#
loop_
_entity.id
_entity.type
_entity.pdbx_description
1 polymer ?
#
loop_
_entity_poly.entity_id
_entity_poly.type
_entity_poly.pdbx_seq_one_letter_code
_entity_poly.pdbx_strand_id
1 'polypeptide(L)'
;MLRDIPVSTHNFFFRPAQFNKPYYVYGYRERSLEDKKRAVYRHKNKQYQWLLSEAYELFEDFIETTYAYAGYTDRSFWPLKDFGNVSLAELEEKDFTWFVHQAKIPQREILSRYRKKFPQLVYLETQNRLNINLSLAVVLIENLRHIIVHKKGIISNRRAFIEKVLKASGLYNNGNFCLKHTEFIEKFFGSGEYENTIYLLEVPVDPAYPDTYVDTFENLSNYLLAYAHLVMECLTSHTQTSLDAAMRNKQTNKAD
;
A
#
# COMPACT_ATOMS: atom_id res chain seq x y z
N MET A 1 47.06 -11.05 -20.27
CA MET A 1 46.71 -11.62 -18.95
C MET A 1 46.98 -10.54 -17.90
N LEU A 2 46.04 -9.60 -17.75
CA LEU A 2 46.08 -8.45 -16.84
C LEU A 2 44.66 -8.34 -16.26
N ARG A 3 44.40 -8.93 -15.09
CA ARG A 3 43.03 -8.98 -14.54
C ARG A 3 42.84 -8.48 -13.11
N ASP A 4 43.90 -8.13 -12.37
CA ASP A 4 43.76 -7.84 -10.94
C ASP A 4 44.59 -6.63 -10.48
N ILE A 5 44.54 -5.50 -11.19
CA ILE A 5 45.08 -4.24 -10.64
C ILE A 5 43.91 -3.42 -10.10
N PRO A 6 43.80 -3.22 -8.77
CA PRO A 6 42.76 -2.37 -8.20
C PRO A 6 42.99 -0.91 -8.60
N VAL A 7 41.97 -0.31 -9.23
CA VAL A 7 42.03 1.06 -9.81
C VAL A 7 41.56 2.13 -8.81
N SER A 8 41.23 1.74 -7.58
CA SER A 8 40.71 2.64 -6.54
C SER A 8 41.45 2.47 -5.22
N THR A 9 41.66 3.57 -4.50
CA THR A 9 42.21 3.61 -3.14
C THR A 9 41.23 3.06 -2.09
N HIS A 10 39.95 2.90 -2.45
CA HIS A 10 38.89 2.40 -1.57
C HIS A 10 38.59 0.92 -1.86
N ASN A 11 39.60 0.06 -1.69
CA ASN A 11 39.36 -1.38 -1.76
C ASN A 11 38.76 -1.85 -0.44
N PHE A 12 37.72 -2.67 -0.52
CA PHE A 12 37.15 -3.30 0.66
C PHE A 12 37.90 -4.60 0.94
N PHE A 13 38.44 -4.71 2.15
CA PHE A 13 39.11 -5.91 2.63
C PHE A 13 38.23 -6.56 3.69
N PHE A 14 37.97 -7.86 3.59
CA PHE A 14 37.31 -8.58 4.67
C PHE A 14 37.98 -9.91 4.98
N ARG A 15 37.86 -10.33 6.24
CA ARG A 15 38.26 -11.67 6.68
C ARG A 15 37.15 -12.65 6.32
N PRO A 16 37.41 -13.65 5.47
CA PRO A 16 36.43 -14.70 5.23
C PRO A 16 36.21 -15.53 6.50
N ALA A 17 34.99 -16.03 6.69
CA ALA A 17 34.62 -16.87 7.84
C ALA A 17 35.30 -18.26 7.85
N GLN A 18 35.95 -18.65 6.75
CA GLN A 18 36.66 -19.92 6.65
C GLN A 18 38.04 -19.80 7.31
N PHE A 19 38.29 -20.65 8.32
CA PHE A 19 39.61 -20.81 8.92
C PHE A 19 40.60 -21.22 7.81
N ASN A 20 41.71 -20.47 7.68
CA ASN A 20 42.78 -20.63 6.67
C ASN A 20 42.59 -19.98 5.30
N LYS A 21 41.67 -19.02 5.14
CA LYS A 21 41.66 -18.18 3.94
C LYS A 21 42.25 -16.79 4.18
N PRO A 22 43.10 -16.28 3.26
CA PRO A 22 43.62 -14.92 3.37
C PRO A 22 42.48 -13.89 3.24
N TYR A 23 42.76 -12.65 3.62
CA TYR A 23 41.84 -11.53 3.40
C TYR A 23 41.45 -11.47 1.91
N TYR A 24 40.16 -11.35 1.64
CA TYR A 24 39.68 -11.13 0.28
C TYR A 24 39.68 -9.64 -0.01
N VAL A 25 40.27 -9.27 -1.15
CA VAL A 25 40.21 -7.91 -1.69
C VAL A 25 39.03 -7.86 -2.66
N TYR A 26 38.01 -7.08 -2.32
CA TYR A 26 36.98 -6.73 -3.27
C TYR A 26 37.35 -5.38 -3.89
N GLY A 27 38.02 -5.44 -5.04
CA GLY A 27 38.50 -4.27 -5.77
C GLY A 27 37.41 -3.61 -6.62
N TYR A 28 37.50 -2.29 -6.77
CA TYR A 28 36.59 -1.54 -7.64
C TYR A 28 36.94 -1.80 -9.12
N ARG A 29 35.95 -2.21 -9.92
CA ARG A 29 36.04 -2.24 -11.38
C ARG A 29 35.56 -0.92 -11.94
N GLU A 30 36.36 -0.28 -12.79
CA GLU A 30 35.95 0.94 -13.48
C GLU A 30 34.65 0.72 -14.25
N ARG A 31 33.63 1.52 -13.93
CA ARG A 31 32.31 1.51 -14.59
C ARG A 31 32.23 2.66 -15.57
N SER A 32 31.59 2.43 -16.71
CA SER A 32 31.29 3.51 -17.65
C SER A 32 30.38 4.56 -17.00
N LEU A 33 30.37 5.79 -17.53
CA LEU A 33 29.48 6.85 -17.06
C LEU A 33 28.01 6.41 -17.15
N GLU A 34 27.64 5.73 -18.23
CA GLU A 34 26.29 5.18 -18.41
C GLU A 34 25.93 4.10 -17.37
N ASP A 35 26.87 3.24 -17.01
CA ASP A 35 26.67 2.26 -15.93
C ASP A 35 26.44 2.94 -14.59
N LYS A 36 27.16 4.03 -14.31
CA LYS A 36 26.98 4.83 -13.09
C LYS A 36 25.60 5.50 -13.09
N LYS A 37 25.20 6.11 -14.21
CA LYS A 37 23.88 6.73 -14.38
C LYS A 37 22.74 5.72 -14.19
N ARG A 38 22.81 4.56 -14.85
CA ARG A 38 21.84 3.47 -14.66
C ARG A 38 21.78 2.98 -13.22
N ALA A 39 22.93 2.84 -12.56
CA ALA A 39 22.97 2.44 -11.16
C ALA A 39 22.24 3.46 -10.27
N VAL A 40 22.45 4.75 -10.47
CA VAL A 40 21.77 5.81 -9.71
C VAL A 40 20.25 5.71 -9.85
N TYR A 41 19.72 5.63 -11.08
CA TYR A 41 18.27 5.49 -11.30
C TYR A 41 17.73 4.20 -10.68
N ARG A 42 18.43 3.08 -10.84
CA ARG A 42 18.02 1.80 -10.24
C ARG A 42 17.99 1.87 -8.72
N HIS A 43 18.98 2.49 -8.09
CA HIS A 43 19.03 2.65 -6.63
C HIS A 43 17.92 3.57 -6.13
N LYS A 44 17.70 4.72 -6.77
CA LYS A 44 16.61 5.64 -6.43
C LYS A 44 15.24 4.95 -6.58
N ASN A 45 15.01 4.25 -7.68
CA ASN A 45 13.76 3.51 -7.88
C ASN A 45 13.56 2.42 -6.80
N LYS A 46 14.63 1.76 -6.36
CA LYS A 46 14.54 0.79 -5.25
C LYS A 46 14.20 1.44 -3.93
N GLN A 47 14.74 2.62 -3.64
CA GLN A 47 14.35 3.37 -2.44
C GLN A 47 12.86 3.70 -2.47
N TYR A 48 12.34 4.18 -3.61
CA TYR A 48 10.90 4.49 -3.73
C TYR A 48 10.02 3.24 -3.64
N GLN A 49 10.47 2.11 -4.18
CA GLN A 49 9.76 0.83 -3.99
C GLN A 49 9.67 0.44 -2.50
N TRP A 50 10.78 0.57 -1.75
CA TRP A 50 10.76 0.29 -0.31
C TRP A 50 9.88 1.27 0.46
N LEU A 51 9.94 2.56 0.14
CA LEU A 51 9.06 3.57 0.73
C LEU A 51 7.58 3.27 0.47
N LEU A 52 7.22 2.79 -0.74
CA LEU A 52 5.85 2.39 -1.03
C LEU A 52 5.42 1.18 -0.20
N SER A 53 6.33 0.21 0.02
CA SER A 53 6.06 -0.95 0.86
C SER A 53 5.77 -0.53 2.30
N GLU A 54 6.58 0.37 2.85
CA GLU A 54 6.42 0.90 4.21
C GLU A 54 5.14 1.75 4.33
N ALA A 55 4.85 2.61 3.34
CA ALA A 55 3.63 3.40 3.31
C ALA A 55 2.36 2.53 3.33
N TYR A 56 2.39 1.39 2.63
CA TYR A 56 1.28 0.44 2.65
C TYR A 56 1.14 -0.28 4.00
N GLU A 57 2.26 -0.64 4.65
CA GLU A 57 2.22 -1.22 6.01
C GLU A 57 1.61 -0.25 7.03
N LEU A 58 2.00 1.03 6.99
CA LEU A 58 1.38 2.07 7.82
C LEU A 58 -0.11 2.26 7.52
N PHE A 59 -0.50 2.14 6.25
CA PHE A 59 -1.91 2.16 5.87
C PHE A 59 -2.68 0.94 6.41
N GLU A 60 -2.08 -0.25 6.42
CA GLU A 60 -2.68 -1.44 7.05
C GLU A 60 -2.89 -1.23 8.55
N ASP A 61 -1.85 -0.82 9.27
CA ASP A 61 -1.92 -0.54 10.73
C ASP A 61 -3.00 0.51 11.05
N PHE A 62 -3.12 1.53 10.20
CA PHE A 62 -4.17 2.53 10.31
C PHE A 62 -5.58 1.94 10.12
N ILE A 63 -5.79 1.11 9.09
CA ILE A 63 -7.09 0.47 8.84
C ILE A 63 -7.47 -0.48 9.99
N GLU A 64 -6.51 -1.22 10.55
CA GLU A 64 -6.73 -2.05 11.75
C GLU A 64 -7.10 -1.20 12.97
N THR A 65 -6.37 -0.12 13.21
CA THR A 65 -6.59 0.77 14.36
C THR A 65 -7.95 1.47 14.29
N THR A 66 -8.34 1.96 13.11
CA THR A 66 -9.66 2.58 12.91
C THR A 66 -10.78 1.55 13.06
N TYR A 67 -10.54 0.28 12.67
CA TYR A 67 -11.51 -0.78 12.84
C TYR A 67 -11.69 -1.16 14.31
N ALA A 68 -10.59 -1.23 15.07
CA ALA A 68 -10.60 -1.36 16.52
C ALA A 68 -11.40 -0.22 17.18
N TYR A 69 -11.19 1.02 16.74
CA TYR A 69 -11.91 2.17 17.25
C TYR A 69 -13.41 2.07 17.00
N ALA A 70 -13.81 1.63 15.81
CA ALA A 70 -15.21 1.43 15.47
C ALA A 70 -15.89 0.39 16.38
N GLY A 71 -15.22 -0.75 16.63
CA GLY A 71 -15.74 -1.79 17.54
C GLY A 71 -15.75 -1.38 19.02
N TYR A 72 -14.78 -0.59 19.44
CA TYR A 72 -14.69 -0.07 20.81
C TYR A 72 -15.79 0.96 21.10
N THR A 73 -16.06 1.85 20.14
CA THR A 73 -17.06 2.93 20.30
C THR A 73 -18.49 2.45 20.04
N ASP A 74 -18.68 1.55 19.08
CA ASP A 74 -19.98 0.96 18.75
C ASP A 74 -19.85 -0.56 18.66
N ARG A 75 -20.29 -1.25 19.72
CA ARG A 75 -20.26 -2.72 19.80
C ARG A 75 -21.10 -3.40 18.71
N SER A 76 -22.04 -2.69 18.09
CA SER A 76 -22.84 -3.22 16.95
C SER A 76 -22.14 -3.07 15.60
N PHE A 77 -21.01 -2.36 15.57
CA PHE A 77 -20.21 -2.17 14.37
C PHE A 77 -19.56 -3.48 13.94
N TRP A 78 -18.93 -4.19 14.87
CA TRP A 78 -18.30 -5.47 14.63
C TRP A 78 -19.30 -6.61 14.50
N PRO A 79 -19.12 -7.55 13.56
CA PRO A 79 -19.80 -8.83 13.60
C PRO A 79 -19.35 -9.64 14.82
N LEU A 80 -20.27 -10.44 15.39
CA LEU A 80 -20.02 -11.24 16.60
C LEU A 80 -18.73 -12.09 16.53
N LYS A 81 -18.39 -12.61 15.35
CA LYS A 81 -17.20 -13.44 15.14
C LYS A 81 -15.88 -12.73 15.47
N ASP A 82 -15.83 -11.41 15.38
CA ASP A 82 -14.60 -10.64 15.59
C ASP A 82 -14.30 -10.37 17.06
N PHE A 83 -15.30 -10.49 17.94
CA PHE A 83 -15.08 -10.39 19.38
C PHE A 83 -14.40 -11.65 19.94
N GLY A 84 -14.36 -12.74 19.17
CA GLY A 84 -13.86 -14.03 19.63
C GLY A 84 -14.79 -14.65 20.67
N ASN A 85 -14.21 -15.48 21.54
CA ASN A 85 -14.96 -16.17 22.59
C ASN A 85 -14.94 -15.35 23.88
N VAL A 86 -15.75 -14.30 23.92
CA VAL A 86 -15.88 -13.39 25.07
C VAL A 86 -17.36 -13.17 25.37
N SER A 87 -17.72 -13.21 26.65
CA SER A 87 -19.08 -12.89 27.10
C SER A 87 -19.35 -11.38 27.10
N LEU A 88 -20.63 -11.00 27.10
CA LEU A 88 -21.01 -9.58 27.13
C LEU A 88 -20.50 -8.85 28.40
N ALA A 89 -20.40 -9.54 29.53
CA ALA A 89 -19.89 -8.98 30.77
C ALA A 89 -18.38 -8.72 30.69
N GLU A 90 -17.61 -9.70 30.18
CA GLU A 90 -16.16 -9.55 29.98
C GLU A 90 -15.82 -8.48 28.93
N LEU A 91 -16.72 -8.23 27.99
CA LEU A 91 -16.54 -7.20 26.95
C LEU A 91 -16.57 -5.79 27.54
N GLU A 92 -17.31 -5.56 28.63
CA GLU A 92 -17.39 -4.23 29.26
C GLU A 92 -16.09 -3.82 29.94
N GLU A 93 -15.28 -4.81 30.34
CA GLU A 93 -14.00 -4.62 31.01
C GLU A 93 -12.83 -4.52 30.02
N LYS A 94 -13.05 -4.75 28.72
CA LYS A 94 -11.97 -4.69 27.72
C LYS A 94 -11.59 -3.26 27.39
N ASP A 95 -10.29 -3.00 27.40
CA ASP A 95 -9.70 -1.74 26.99
C ASP A 95 -9.51 -1.67 25.46
N PHE A 96 -9.16 -0.49 24.96
CA PHE A 96 -8.93 -0.28 23.54
C PHE A 96 -7.79 -1.17 22.98
N THR A 97 -6.77 -1.46 23.79
CA THR A 97 -5.64 -2.33 23.41
C THR A 97 -6.11 -3.72 23.01
N TRP A 98 -7.10 -4.27 23.71
CA TRP A 98 -7.71 -5.54 23.35
C TRP A 98 -8.38 -5.50 21.97
N PHE A 99 -9.10 -4.42 21.65
CA PHE A 99 -9.73 -4.25 20.33
C PHE A 99 -8.68 -4.13 19.22
N VAL A 100 -7.57 -3.42 19.45
CA VAL A 100 -6.45 -3.35 18.50
C VAL A 100 -5.88 -4.74 18.23
N HIS A 101 -5.73 -5.57 19.26
CA HIS A 101 -5.27 -6.94 19.09
C HIS A 101 -6.26 -7.82 18.30
N GLN A 102 -7.56 -7.67 18.52
CA GLN A 102 -8.59 -8.42 17.77
C GLN A 102 -8.75 -7.94 16.33
N ALA A 103 -8.46 -6.66 16.05
CA ALA A 103 -8.56 -6.07 14.72
C ALA A 103 -7.47 -6.56 13.74
N LYS A 104 -6.50 -7.36 14.19
CA LYS A 104 -5.44 -7.98 13.36
C LYS A 104 -5.95 -9.13 12.48
N ILE A 105 -6.90 -8.80 11.62
CA ILE A 105 -7.49 -9.70 10.63
C ILE A 105 -7.11 -9.22 9.23
N PRO A 106 -7.28 -10.03 8.17
CA PRO A 106 -6.89 -9.61 6.82
C PRO A 106 -7.54 -8.28 6.41
N GLN A 107 -6.72 -7.31 5.98
CA GLN A 107 -7.17 -5.95 5.64
C GLN A 107 -8.34 -5.94 4.65
N ARG A 108 -8.32 -6.84 3.65
CA ARG A 108 -9.43 -7.01 2.69
C ARG A 108 -10.79 -7.26 3.36
N GLU A 109 -10.81 -7.97 4.50
CA GLU A 109 -12.03 -8.25 5.26
C GLU A 109 -12.53 -7.00 5.97
N ILE A 110 -11.62 -6.23 6.58
CA ILE A 110 -11.95 -4.94 7.21
C ILE A 110 -12.54 -3.99 6.16
N LEU A 111 -11.87 -3.82 5.01
CA LEU A 111 -12.34 -2.97 3.93
C LEU A 111 -13.70 -3.43 3.37
N SER A 112 -13.91 -4.74 3.24
CA SER A 112 -15.22 -5.29 2.84
C SER A 112 -16.32 -4.93 3.83
N ARG A 113 -16.03 -4.93 5.14
CA ARG A 113 -16.99 -4.54 6.18
C ARG A 113 -17.27 -3.05 6.16
N TYR A 114 -16.26 -2.21 5.98
CA TYR A 114 -16.46 -0.78 5.79
C TYR A 114 -17.37 -0.49 4.60
N ARG A 115 -17.13 -1.12 3.44
CA ARG A 115 -18.00 -0.96 2.26
C ARG A 115 -19.45 -1.39 2.51
N LYS A 116 -19.66 -2.43 3.33
CA LYS A 116 -21.00 -2.89 3.72
C LYS A 116 -21.70 -1.94 4.69
N LYS A 117 -20.96 -1.41 5.67
CA LYS A 117 -21.48 -0.48 6.68
C LYS A 117 -21.66 0.93 6.12
N PHE A 118 -20.83 1.33 5.17
CA PHE A 118 -20.79 2.68 4.59
C PHE A 118 -20.97 2.62 3.06
N PRO A 119 -22.21 2.53 2.54
CA PRO A 119 -22.47 2.57 1.10
C PRO A 119 -21.91 3.82 0.41
N GLN A 120 -21.85 4.94 1.12
CA GLN A 120 -21.24 6.18 0.63
C GLN A 120 -19.74 6.04 0.33
N LEU A 121 -19.03 5.16 1.05
CA LEU A 121 -17.62 4.87 0.77
C LEU A 121 -17.49 4.24 -0.62
N VAL A 122 -18.34 3.28 -0.97
CA VAL A 122 -18.34 2.62 -2.29
C VAL A 122 -18.60 3.63 -3.41
N TYR A 123 -19.51 4.58 -3.18
CA TYR A 123 -19.76 5.67 -4.12
C TYR A 123 -18.50 6.53 -4.30
N LEU A 124 -17.90 7.02 -3.20
CA LEU A 124 -16.72 7.90 -3.24
C LEU A 124 -15.46 7.19 -3.75
N GLU A 125 -15.33 5.88 -3.59
CA GLU A 125 -14.25 5.09 -4.17
C GLU A 125 -14.18 5.23 -5.71
N THR A 126 -15.32 5.47 -6.36
CA THR A 126 -15.42 5.57 -7.83
C THR A 126 -15.76 6.97 -8.33
N GLN A 127 -16.52 7.74 -7.55
CA GLN A 127 -16.96 9.11 -7.85
C GLN A 127 -16.20 10.09 -6.95
N ASN A 128 -14.95 10.36 -7.29
CA ASN A 128 -14.09 11.30 -6.56
C ASN A 128 -13.39 12.28 -7.51
N ARG A 129 -12.86 13.35 -6.92
CA ARG A 129 -12.15 14.43 -7.66
C ARG A 129 -10.84 13.97 -8.31
N LEU A 130 -10.28 12.85 -7.85
CA LEU A 130 -9.06 12.28 -8.44
C LEU A 130 -9.36 11.54 -9.75
N ASN A 131 -10.64 11.28 -10.08
CA ASN A 131 -11.07 10.56 -11.28
C ASN A 131 -10.41 9.18 -11.45
N ILE A 132 -10.09 8.56 -10.31
CA ILE A 132 -9.55 7.21 -10.21
C ILE A 132 -10.48 6.32 -9.40
N ASN A 133 -10.40 5.01 -9.65
CA ASN A 133 -11.02 4.04 -8.76
C ASN A 133 -10.05 3.79 -7.58
N LEU A 134 -10.37 4.33 -6.41
CA LEU A 134 -9.52 4.21 -5.22
C LEU A 134 -9.46 2.77 -4.68
N SER A 135 -10.53 1.98 -4.85
CA SER A 135 -10.53 0.55 -4.53
C SER A 135 -9.51 -0.21 -5.37
N LEU A 136 -9.47 0.07 -6.68
CA LEU A 136 -8.45 -0.46 -7.59
C LEU A 136 -7.04 -0.01 -7.18
N ALA A 137 -6.86 1.26 -6.81
CA ALA A 137 -5.56 1.79 -6.40
C ALA A 137 -5.01 1.07 -5.17
N VAL A 138 -5.82 0.86 -4.12
CA VAL A 138 -5.42 0.12 -2.92
C VAL A 138 -5.01 -1.32 -3.26
N VAL A 139 -5.82 -2.03 -4.05
CA VAL A 139 -5.53 -3.41 -4.49
C VAL A 139 -4.26 -3.48 -5.34
N LEU A 140 -4.03 -2.49 -6.21
CA LEU A 140 -2.81 -2.39 -7.00
C LEU A 140 -1.60 -2.24 -6.07
N ILE A 141 -1.65 -1.32 -5.10
CA ILE A 141 -0.53 -1.05 -4.18
C ILE A 141 -0.20 -2.27 -3.33
N GLU A 142 -1.20 -2.98 -2.79
CA GLU A 142 -1.03 -4.25 -2.08
C GLU A 142 -0.23 -5.26 -2.95
N ASN A 143 -0.62 -5.39 -4.22
CA ASN A 143 0.04 -6.30 -5.15
C ASN A 143 1.45 -5.83 -5.53
N LEU A 144 1.67 -4.53 -5.70
CA LEU A 144 3.00 -3.96 -5.94
C LEU A 144 3.93 -4.23 -4.75
N ARG A 145 3.46 -3.98 -3.52
CA ARG A 145 4.18 -4.27 -2.27
C ARG A 145 4.64 -5.73 -2.21
N HIS A 146 3.75 -6.68 -2.50
CA HIS A 146 4.10 -8.09 -2.56
C HIS A 146 5.23 -8.39 -3.58
N ILE A 147 5.19 -7.78 -4.77
CA ILE A 147 6.22 -7.94 -5.79
C ILE A 147 7.54 -7.27 -5.38
N ILE A 148 7.48 -6.11 -4.73
CA ILE A 148 8.65 -5.39 -4.22
C ILE A 148 9.40 -6.25 -3.21
N VAL A 149 8.69 -6.74 -2.19
CA VAL A 149 9.28 -7.52 -1.09
C VAL A 149 9.77 -8.89 -1.56
N HIS A 150 8.97 -9.62 -2.34
CA HIS A 150 9.27 -11.04 -2.65
C HIS A 150 9.92 -11.27 -4.01
N LYS A 151 9.75 -10.35 -4.96
CA LYS A 151 10.24 -10.48 -6.34
C LYS A 151 11.13 -9.32 -6.76
N LYS A 152 11.68 -8.59 -5.80
CA LYS A 152 12.60 -7.48 -6.02
C LYS A 152 12.01 -6.44 -6.98
N GLY A 153 10.69 -6.23 -6.95
CA GLY A 153 10.01 -5.23 -7.79
C GLY A 153 9.96 -5.56 -9.28
N ILE A 154 10.13 -6.84 -9.66
CA ILE A 154 10.09 -7.31 -11.05
C ILE A 154 8.99 -8.38 -11.18
N ILE A 155 8.09 -8.18 -12.13
CA ILE A 155 7.06 -9.17 -12.47
C ILE A 155 7.54 -10.11 -13.57
N SER A 156 6.96 -11.31 -13.64
CA SER A 156 7.29 -12.27 -14.71
C SER A 156 6.45 -12.09 -15.96
N ASN A 157 5.20 -11.62 -15.81
CA ASN A 157 4.27 -11.43 -16.91
C ASN A 157 3.31 -10.27 -16.59
N ARG A 158 3.41 -9.20 -17.39
CA ARG A 158 2.63 -7.96 -17.24
C ARG A 158 1.12 -8.17 -17.37
N ARG A 159 0.69 -8.93 -18.39
CA ARG A 159 -0.73 -9.23 -18.61
C ARG A 159 -1.33 -10.02 -17.45
N ALA A 160 -0.63 -11.05 -16.99
CA ALA A 160 -1.08 -11.87 -15.86
C ALA A 160 -1.16 -11.05 -14.56
N PHE A 161 -0.23 -10.12 -14.35
CA PHE A 161 -0.29 -9.21 -13.21
C PHE A 161 -1.50 -8.27 -13.27
N ILE A 162 -1.74 -7.62 -14.41
CA ILE A 162 -2.89 -6.73 -14.62
C ILE A 162 -4.20 -7.49 -14.38
N GLU A 163 -4.34 -8.68 -14.97
CA GLU A 163 -5.52 -9.52 -14.79
C GLU A 163 -5.72 -9.91 -13.32
N LYS A 164 -4.64 -10.24 -12.59
CA LYS A 164 -4.71 -10.53 -11.15
C LYS A 164 -5.26 -9.33 -10.37
N VAL A 165 -4.76 -8.13 -10.62
CA VAL A 165 -5.18 -6.88 -9.94
C VAL A 165 -6.64 -6.56 -10.27
N LEU A 166 -7.05 -6.68 -11.52
CA LEU A 166 -8.43 -6.42 -11.94
C LEU A 166 -9.42 -7.44 -11.35
N LYS A 167 -9.03 -8.72 -11.26
CA LYS A 167 -9.84 -9.74 -10.57
C LYS A 167 -9.99 -9.45 -9.09
N ALA A 168 -8.88 -9.12 -8.42
CA ALA A 168 -8.89 -8.81 -6.99
C ALA A 168 -9.71 -7.55 -6.64
N SER A 169 -9.82 -6.60 -7.56
CA SER A 169 -10.64 -5.39 -7.42
C SER A 169 -12.09 -5.55 -7.89
N GLY A 170 -12.48 -6.73 -8.39
CA GLY A 170 -13.84 -6.97 -8.91
C GLY A 170 -14.15 -6.27 -10.25
N LEU A 171 -13.12 -5.79 -10.96
CA LEU A 171 -13.24 -5.05 -12.23
C LEU A 171 -12.94 -5.93 -13.46
N TYR A 172 -12.83 -7.24 -13.27
CA TYR A 172 -12.62 -8.22 -14.33
C TYR A 172 -13.91 -8.98 -14.62
N ASN A 173 -14.36 -8.96 -15.87
CA ASN A 173 -15.56 -9.67 -16.31
C ASN A 173 -15.24 -10.62 -17.47
N ASN A 174 -14.93 -11.89 -17.17
CA ASN A 174 -14.76 -12.98 -18.13
C ASN A 174 -13.94 -12.62 -19.40
N GLY A 175 -12.82 -11.93 -19.21
CA GLY A 175 -11.91 -11.51 -20.29
C GLY A 175 -12.11 -10.08 -20.80
N ASN A 176 -13.19 -9.41 -20.39
CA ASN A 176 -13.43 -7.99 -20.67
C ASN A 176 -13.12 -7.14 -19.43
N PHE A 177 -12.34 -6.08 -19.63
CA PHE A 177 -12.04 -5.07 -18.62
C PHE A 177 -11.90 -3.70 -19.27
N CYS A 178 -12.14 -2.65 -18.49
CA CYS A 178 -12.07 -1.28 -18.98
C CYS A 178 -10.62 -0.89 -19.30
N LEU A 179 -10.38 -0.40 -20.52
CA LEU A 179 -9.06 0.05 -20.97
C LEU A 179 -8.45 1.09 -20.03
N LYS A 180 -9.26 2.02 -19.50
CA LYS A 180 -8.82 3.04 -18.53
C LYS A 180 -8.17 2.44 -17.27
N HIS A 181 -8.64 1.29 -16.80
CA HIS A 181 -8.06 0.64 -15.62
C HIS A 181 -6.74 -0.05 -15.92
N THR A 182 -6.61 -0.62 -17.12
CA THR A 182 -5.35 -1.20 -17.60
C THR A 182 -4.30 -0.11 -17.78
N GLU A 183 -4.65 0.97 -18.48
CA GLU A 183 -3.77 2.13 -18.66
C GLU A 183 -3.35 2.73 -17.30
N PHE A 184 -4.25 2.75 -16.32
CA PHE A 184 -3.91 3.18 -14.96
C PHE A 184 -2.83 2.28 -14.34
N ILE A 185 -2.97 0.95 -14.38
CA ILE A 185 -1.98 0.02 -13.83
C ILE A 185 -0.65 0.12 -14.58
N GLU A 186 -0.68 0.27 -15.90
CA GLU A 186 0.50 0.26 -16.75
C GLU A 186 1.45 1.43 -16.48
N LYS A 187 0.95 2.57 -15.98
CA LYS A 187 1.74 3.76 -15.62
C LYS A 187 2.84 3.48 -14.59
N PHE A 188 2.70 2.43 -13.80
CA PHE A 188 3.62 2.11 -12.69
C PHE A 188 4.73 1.12 -13.08
N PHE A 189 4.95 0.94 -14.38
CA PHE A 189 5.91 -0.02 -14.92
C PHE A 189 6.77 0.64 -15.99
N GLY A 190 8.03 0.21 -16.08
CA GLY A 190 8.98 0.76 -17.04
C GLY A 190 8.68 0.38 -18.50
N SER A 191 9.62 0.74 -19.37
CA SER A 191 9.63 0.44 -20.80
C SER A 191 10.96 -0.21 -21.21
N GLY A 192 11.00 -0.78 -22.42
CA GLY A 192 12.20 -1.43 -22.96
C GLY A 192 12.71 -2.56 -22.05
N GLU A 193 14.01 -2.52 -21.69
CA GLU A 193 14.61 -3.51 -20.79
C GLU A 193 14.00 -3.53 -19.36
N TYR A 194 13.21 -2.51 -19.00
CA TYR A 194 12.53 -2.38 -17.71
C TYR A 194 11.02 -2.60 -17.79
N GLU A 195 10.48 -3.13 -18.89
CA GLU A 195 9.04 -3.29 -19.09
C GLU A 195 8.31 -4.05 -17.97
N ASN A 196 9.00 -4.96 -17.29
CA ASN A 196 8.46 -5.76 -16.20
C ASN A 196 8.92 -5.28 -14.83
N THR A 197 9.55 -4.11 -14.75
CA THR A 197 10.02 -3.51 -13.50
C THR A 197 9.03 -2.47 -13.03
N ILE A 198 8.63 -2.54 -11.76
CA ILE A 198 7.86 -1.48 -11.11
C ILE A 198 8.70 -0.20 -11.14
N TYR A 199 8.19 0.85 -11.74
CA TYR A 199 8.92 2.09 -11.96
C TYR A 199 8.18 3.24 -11.29
N LEU A 200 8.78 3.78 -10.22
CA LEU A 200 8.16 4.77 -9.35
C LEU A 200 8.86 6.12 -9.41
N LEU A 201 9.88 6.27 -10.25
CA LEU A 201 10.57 7.55 -10.42
C LEU A 201 9.68 8.59 -11.09
N GLU A 202 10.11 9.83 -10.97
CA GLU A 202 9.48 10.98 -11.59
C GLU A 202 9.59 10.85 -13.12
N VAL A 203 8.47 11.06 -13.81
CA VAL A 203 8.37 10.98 -15.28
C VAL A 203 8.11 12.38 -15.81
N PRO A 204 8.87 12.88 -16.80
CA PRO A 204 8.63 14.19 -17.38
C PRO A 204 7.23 14.24 -18.01
N VAL A 205 6.49 15.32 -17.77
CA VAL A 205 5.14 15.53 -18.33
C VAL A 205 5.24 15.75 -19.83
N ASP A 206 6.21 16.56 -20.25
CA ASP A 206 6.50 16.86 -21.64
C ASP A 206 8.01 16.96 -21.84
N PRO A 207 8.61 16.19 -22.76
CA PRO A 207 10.01 16.31 -23.11
C PRO A 207 10.43 17.71 -23.58
N ALA A 208 9.49 18.53 -24.07
CA ALA A 208 9.73 19.90 -24.49
C ALA A 208 9.86 20.89 -23.32
N TYR A 209 9.37 20.53 -22.13
CA TYR A 209 9.40 21.37 -20.93
C TYR A 209 10.23 20.69 -19.83
N PRO A 210 11.57 20.83 -19.88
CA PRO A 210 12.41 20.41 -18.77
C PRO A 210 11.92 21.15 -17.52
N ASP A 211 11.76 20.43 -16.41
CA ASP A 211 11.29 20.92 -15.09
C ASP A 211 9.83 20.61 -14.73
N THR A 212 9.05 19.98 -15.63
CA THR A 212 7.73 19.43 -15.27
C THR A 212 7.76 17.92 -15.16
N TYR A 213 7.49 17.40 -13.97
CA TYR A 213 7.50 15.96 -13.71
C TYR A 213 6.25 15.52 -12.94
N VAL A 214 5.84 14.29 -13.18
CA VAL A 214 4.86 13.57 -12.36
C VAL A 214 5.62 12.63 -11.44
N ASP A 215 5.44 12.79 -10.12
CA ASP A 215 5.97 11.84 -9.15
C ASP A 215 5.04 10.62 -9.06
N THR A 216 5.54 9.50 -9.56
CA THR A 216 4.79 8.24 -9.62
C THR A 216 4.63 7.61 -8.23
N PHE A 217 5.62 7.75 -7.35
CA PHE A 217 5.55 7.30 -5.97
C PHE A 217 4.52 8.13 -5.20
N GLU A 218 4.57 9.45 -5.33
CA GLU A 218 3.68 10.38 -4.63
C GLU A 218 2.20 10.13 -5.01
N ASN A 219 1.93 9.82 -6.28
CA ASN A 219 0.57 9.44 -6.69
C ASN A 219 0.04 8.23 -5.90
N LEU A 220 0.83 7.16 -5.78
CA LEU A 220 0.40 5.95 -5.07
C LEU A 220 0.22 6.20 -3.56
N SER A 221 1.15 6.91 -2.93
CA SER A 221 1.03 7.23 -1.50
C SER A 221 -0.17 8.16 -1.23
N ASN A 222 -0.41 9.14 -2.10
CA ASN A 222 -1.58 10.00 -2.01
C ASN A 222 -2.89 9.23 -2.17
N TYR A 223 -2.93 8.15 -2.96
CA TYR A 223 -4.13 7.30 -3.04
C TYR A 223 -4.41 6.55 -1.73
N LEU A 224 -3.37 6.08 -1.03
CA LEU A 224 -3.53 5.49 0.31
C LEU A 224 -4.07 6.53 1.30
N LEU A 225 -3.50 7.74 1.30
CA LEU A 225 -3.92 8.83 2.18
C LEU A 225 -5.37 9.27 1.88
N ALA A 226 -5.72 9.41 0.60
CA ALA A 226 -7.09 9.74 0.19
C ALA A 226 -8.08 8.68 0.66
N TYR A 227 -7.74 7.40 0.52
CA TYR A 227 -8.59 6.31 1.01
C TYR A 227 -8.71 6.32 2.53
N ALA A 228 -7.60 6.48 3.25
CA ALA A 228 -7.56 6.58 4.70
C ALA A 228 -8.46 7.71 5.22
N HIS A 229 -8.39 8.88 4.56
CA HIS A 229 -9.24 10.02 4.86
C HIS A 229 -10.71 9.70 4.69
N LEU A 230 -11.11 9.08 3.58
CA LEU A 230 -12.51 8.69 3.33
C LEU A 230 -13.06 7.74 4.40
N VAL A 231 -12.25 6.78 4.85
CA VAL A 231 -12.64 5.86 5.93
C VAL A 231 -12.89 6.64 7.22
N MET A 232 -12.00 7.58 7.57
CA MET A 232 -12.16 8.41 8.76
C MET A 232 -13.36 9.33 8.71
N GLU A 233 -13.65 9.95 7.57
CA GLU A 233 -14.84 10.79 7.40
C GLU A 233 -16.12 9.97 7.59
N CYS A 234 -16.16 8.76 7.03
CA CYS A 234 -17.30 7.85 7.21
C CYS A 234 -17.47 7.44 8.67
N LEU A 235 -16.38 7.09 9.35
CA LEU A 235 -16.38 6.71 10.76
C LEU A 235 -16.81 7.85 11.67
N THR A 236 -16.26 9.05 11.47
CA THR A 236 -16.58 10.23 12.28
C THR A 236 -18.07 10.60 12.13
N SER A 237 -18.60 10.50 10.91
CA SER A 237 -20.02 10.74 10.66
C SER A 237 -20.91 9.69 11.36
N HIS A 238 -20.48 8.43 11.39
CA HIS A 238 -21.17 7.32 12.07
C HIS A 238 -21.19 7.49 13.59
N THR A 239 -20.06 7.85 14.19
CA THR A 239 -19.96 8.05 15.64
C THR A 239 -20.78 9.25 16.10
N GLN A 240 -20.76 10.36 15.35
CA GLN A 240 -21.58 11.52 15.67
C GLN A 240 -23.08 11.18 15.62
N THR A 241 -23.52 10.48 14.59
CA THR A 241 -24.92 10.06 14.44
C THR A 241 -25.36 9.15 15.61
N SER A 242 -24.49 8.21 16.01
CA SER A 242 -24.75 7.31 17.14
C SER A 242 -24.86 8.06 18.48
N LEU A 243 -24.00 9.05 18.71
CA LEU A 243 -24.04 9.91 19.90
C LEU A 243 -25.33 10.74 19.95
N ASP A 244 -25.71 11.34 18.83
CA ASP A 244 -26.92 12.17 18.73
C ASP A 244 -28.19 11.33 18.96
N ALA A 245 -28.23 10.10 18.43
CA ALA A 245 -29.34 9.16 18.67
C ALA A 245 -29.43 8.75 20.14
N ALA A 246 -28.31 8.46 20.80
CA ALA A 246 -28.26 8.13 22.21
C ALA A 246 -28.72 9.28 23.11
N MET A 247 -28.39 10.53 22.75
CA MET A 247 -28.84 11.72 23.49
C MET A 247 -30.35 11.96 23.35
N ARG A 248 -30.94 11.74 22.17
CA ARG A 248 -32.39 11.87 21.95
C ARG A 248 -33.20 10.86 22.76
N ASN A 249 -32.77 9.59 22.79
CA ASN A 249 -33.46 8.54 23.54
C ASN A 249 -33.43 8.77 25.08
N LYS A 250 -32.39 9.43 25.59
CA LYS A 250 -32.32 9.82 27.01
C LYS A 250 -33.24 10.99 27.37
N GLN A 251 -33.63 11.82 26.39
CA GLN A 251 -34.57 12.93 26.60
C GLN A 251 -36.02 12.46 26.55
N THR A 252 -36.36 11.50 25.68
CA THR A 252 -37.72 10.92 25.60
C THR A 252 -38.05 10.08 26.84
N ASN A 253 -37.10 9.29 27.36
CA ASN A 253 -37.33 8.47 28.57
C ASN A 253 -37.36 9.27 29.89
N LYS A 254 -37.17 10.59 29.85
CA LYS A 254 -37.31 11.49 31.01
C LYS A 254 -38.62 12.29 30.98
N ALA A 255 -39.40 12.18 29.90
CA ALA A 255 -40.68 12.87 29.73
C ALA A 255 -41.90 11.98 30.05
N ASP A 256 -41.65 10.71 30.37
CA ASP A 256 -42.61 9.72 30.91
C ASP A 256 -42.31 9.47 32.40
#